data_AF-A0A0R2G0Q5-F1
#
_entry.id   AF-A0A0R2G0Q5-F1
#
_cell.length_a   1.000
_cell.length_b   1.000
_cell.length_c   1.000
_cell.angle_alpha   90.00
_cell.angle_beta   90.00
_cell.angle_gamma   90.00
#
_symmetry.space_group_name_H-M   'P 1'
#
loop_
_entity.id
_entity.type
_entity.pdbx_description
1 polymer ?
#
loop_
_entity_poly.entity_id
_entity_poly.type
_entity_poly.pdbx_seq_one_letter_code
_entity_poly.pdbx_strand_id
1 'polypeptide(L)' 'MVVAQAGRKKVTKRKGTLKETYPAVFVVDLDQDENSFEHVSYSYADVLTKSIEIKFAADQSDDASTEDQAKVS' A
#
# COMPACT_ATOMS: atom_id res chain seq x y z
N MET A 1 -2.50 -4.48 -2.53
CA MET A 1 -1.32 -3.97 -3.26
C MET A 1 -0.49 -3.12 -2.32
N VAL A 2 0.74 -3.53 -2.04
CA VAL A 2 1.68 -2.82 -1.16
C VAL A 2 2.74 -2.16 -2.03
N VAL A 3 3.02 -0.88 -1.79
CA VAL A 3 4.01 -0.10 -2.50
C VAL A 3 5.06 0.33 -1.49
N ALA A 4 6.30 -0.10 -1.70
CA ALA A 4 7.41 0.23 -0.82
C ALA A 4 8.47 1.02 -1.58
N GLN A 5 9.05 2.02 -0.94
CA GLN A 5 10.13 2.80 -1.51
C GLN A 5 11.46 2.07 -1.28
N ALA A 6 12.06 1.55 -2.36
CA ALA A 6 13.36 0.87 -2.31
C ALA A 6 14.55 1.83 -2.52
N GLY A 7 14.32 3.15 -2.60
CA GLY A 7 15.38 4.17 -2.73
C GLY A 7 14.88 5.53 -3.24
N ARG A 8 15.80 6.43 -3.62
CA ARG A 8 15.49 7.83 -4.00
C ARG A 8 14.70 8.00 -5.32
N LYS A 9 14.60 6.96 -6.15
CA LYS A 9 13.87 7.01 -7.44
C LYS A 9 13.11 5.72 -7.78
N LYS A 10 13.21 4.67 -6.97
CA LYS A 10 12.66 3.35 -7.30
C LYS A 10 11.59 2.97 -6.30
N VAL A 11 10.37 2.88 -6.82
CA VAL A 11 9.18 2.45 -6.10
C VAL A 11 8.90 1.02 -6.51
N THR A 12 8.89 0.09 -5.56
CA THR A 12 8.59 -1.32 -5.81
C THR A 12 7.15 -1.57 -5.43
N LYS A 13 6.34 -1.95 -6.42
CA LYS A 13 4.94 -2.31 -6.25
C LYS A 13 4.86 -3.82 -6.12
N ARG A 14 4.23 -4.31 -5.06
CA ARG A 14 4.06 -5.74 -4.79
C ARG A 14 2.61 -6.07 -4.48
N LYS A 15 2.18 -7.24 -4.91
CA LYS A 15 0.90 -7.81 -4.49
C LYS A 15 1.18 -8.80 -3.36
N GLY A 16 0.28 -8.80 -2.40
CA GLY A 16 0.41 -9.61 -1.22
C GLY A 16 -0.83 -9.53 -0.36
N THR A 17 -0.97 -10.53 0.52
CA THR A 17 -2.11 -10.73 1.41
C THR A 17 -1.65 -10.52 2.85
N LEU A 18 -2.44 -9.81 3.65
CA LEU A 18 -2.16 -9.62 5.07
C LEU A 18 -2.31 -10.97 5.80
N LYS A 19 -1.22 -11.48 6.37
CA LYS A 19 -1.19 -12.79 7.04
C LYS A 19 -1.43 -12.66 8.53
N GLU A 20 -0.65 -11.82 9.20
CA GLU A 20 -0.65 -11.66 10.65
C GLU A 20 -0.48 -10.19 11.04
N THR A 21 -1.08 -9.82 12.16
CA THR A 21 -0.98 -8.47 12.73
C THR A 21 -0.52 -8.56 14.18
N TYR A 22 0.48 -7.77 14.53
CA TYR A 22 0.97 -7.59 15.89
C TYR A 22 0.87 -6.11 16.29
N PRO A 23 1.01 -5.76 17.58
CA PRO A 23 0.88 -4.38 18.04
C PRO A 23 1.88 -3.40 17.40
N ALA A 24 3.07 -3.86 17.01
CA ALA A 24 4.13 -3.00 16.45
C ALA A 24 4.34 -3.18 14.93
N VAL A 25 4.02 -4.37 14.40
CA VAL A 25 4.30 -4.74 13.01
C VAL A 25 3.20 -5.63 12.46
N PHE A 26 3.10 -5.71 11.14
CA PHE A 26 2.23 -6.64 10.44
C PHE A 26 3.01 -7.39 9.36
N VAL A 27 2.56 -8.61 9.06
CA VAL A 27 3.21 -9.53 8.12
C VAL A 27 2.33 -9.67 6.88
N VAL A 28 2.94 -9.48 5.72
CA VAL A 28 2.31 -9.62 4.41
C VAL A 28 2.99 -10.76 3.65
N ASP A 29 2.19 -11.71 3.20
CA ASP A 29 2.62 -12.78 2.30
C ASP A 29 2.64 -12.21 0.88
N LEU A 30 3.78 -12.31 0.21
CA LEU A 30 3.95 -11.84 -1.16
C LEU A 30 3.84 -13.01 -2.13
N ASP A 31 3.20 -12.78 -3.28
CA ASP A 31 3.14 -13.81 -4.32
C ASP A 31 4.54 -14.16 -4.82
N GLN A 32 4.90 -15.43 -4.65
CA GLN A 32 6.22 -16.00 -4.94
C GLN A 32 6.51 -16.07 -6.45
N ASP A 33 5.46 -16.08 -7.29
CA ASP A 33 5.58 -16.07 -8.75
C ASP A 33 6.13 -14.73 -9.30
N GLU A 34 5.94 -13.62 -8.57
CA GLU A 34 6.46 -12.29 -8.94
C GLU A 34 7.63 -11.83 -8.06
N ASN A 35 7.89 -12.46 -6.90
CA ASN A 35 8.85 -11.96 -5.91
C ASN A 35 9.72 -13.08 -5.33
N SER A 36 11.02 -12.81 -5.16
CA SER A 36 12.00 -13.76 -4.58
C SER A 36 11.85 -13.99 -3.06
N PHE A 37 10.86 -13.39 -2.41
CA PHE A 37 10.65 -13.45 -0.97
C PHE A 37 9.19 -13.76 -0.67
N GLU A 38 8.96 -14.72 0.23
CA GLU A 38 7.64 -15.26 0.56
C GLU A 38 6.87 -14.38 1.56
N HIS A 39 7.58 -13.74 2.51
CA HIS A 39 7.00 -12.97 3.62
C HIS A 39 7.76 -11.67 3.87
N VAL A 40 7.05 -10.57 4.13
CA VAL A 40 7.66 -9.29 4.53
C VAL A 40 6.90 -8.69 5.71
N SER A 41 7.64 -8.21 6.70
CA SER A 41 7.09 -7.46 7.83
C SER A 41 7.28 -5.95 7.64
N TYR A 42 6.26 -5.19 8.02
CA TYR A 42 6.26 -3.73 8.01
C TYR A 42 5.75 -3.22 9.35
N SER A 43 6.21 -2.04 9.77
CA SER A 43 5.72 -1.36 10.96
C SER A 43 4.60 -0.38 10.62
N TYR A 44 3.76 -0.05 11.61
CA TYR A 44 2.77 1.03 11.43
C TYR A 44 3.44 2.40 11.22
N ALA A 45 4.65 2.58 11.76
CA ALA A 45 5.44 3.79 11.53
C ALA A 45 5.81 3.95 10.05
N ASP A 46 6.02 2.87 9.30
CA ASP A 46 6.32 2.94 7.87
C ASP A 46 5.14 3.50 7.07
N VAL A 47 3.91 3.14 7.45
CA VAL A 47 2.68 3.69 6.87
C VAL A 47 2.52 5.16 7.27
N LEU A 48 2.70 5.47 8.55
CA LEU A 48 2.55 6.83 9.09
C LEU A 48 3.57 7.81 8.50
N THR A 49 4.81 7.36 8.30
CA THR A 49 5.90 8.15 7.72
C THR A 49 5.87 8.19 6.19
N LYS A 50 4.89 7.51 5.57
CA LYS A 50 4.76 7.38 4.10
C LYS A 50 5.97 6.71 3.45
N SER A 51 6.70 5.90 4.20
CA SER A 51 7.78 5.06 3.69
C SER A 51 7.22 3.91 2.83
N ILE A 52 5.98 3.49 3.12
CA ILE A 52 5.18 2.56 2.32
C ILE A 52 3.75 3.09 2.13
N GLU A 53 3.09 2.63 1.07
CA GLU A 53 1.68 2.89 0.77
C GLU A 53 0.95 1.56 0.56
N ILE A 54 -0.20 1.38 1.18
CA ILE A 54 -1.00 0.15 1.09
C ILE A 54 -2.33 0.48 0.43
N LYS A 55 -2.70 -0.28 -0.60
CA LYS A 55 -4.00 -0.22 -1.26
C LYS A 55 -4.71 -1.56 -1.12
N PHE A 56 -5.88 -1.57 -0.51
CA PHE A 56 -6.72 -2.77 -0.40
C PHE A 56 -7.47 -3.03 -1.71
N ALA A 57 -7.75 -4.30 -2.01
CA ALA A 57 -8.30 -4.72 -3.31
C ALA A 57 -9.84 -4.68 -3.38
N ALA A 58 -10.52 -4.24 -2.33
CA ALA A 58 -11.95 -3.90 -2.30
C ALA A 58 -12.10 -2.77 -1.27
N ASP A 59 -12.71 -1.63 -1.55
CA ASP A 59 -14.00 -1.47 -2.22
C ASP A 59 -14.00 -0.58 -3.47
N GLN A 60 -14.83 -0.94 -4.44
CA GLN A 60 -15.57 0.05 -5.23
C GLN A 60 -16.61 0.70 -4.33
N SER A 61 -16.17 1.52 -3.36
CA SER A 61 -17.01 2.45 -2.63
C SER A 61 -16.40 3.82 -2.82
N ASP A 62 -16.89 4.50 -3.85
CA ASP A 62 -17.20 5.92 -3.86
C ASP A 62 -16.40 6.80 -2.88
N ASP A 63 -15.24 7.28 -3.32
CA ASP A 63 -14.73 8.62 -2.93
C ASP A 63 -14.54 9.45 -4.20
N ALA A 64 -15.68 9.69 -4.86
CA ALA A 64 -15.85 10.75 -5.85
C ALA A 64 -16.98 11.65 -5.32
N SER A 65 -16.65 12.53 -4.39
CA SER A 65 -17.46 13.67 -3.94
C SER A 65 -16.48 14.67 -3.33
N THR A 66 -16.38 15.95 -3.68
CA THR A 66 -17.18 16.91 -4.45
C THR A 66 -16.26 18.14 -4.62
N GLU A 67 -15.93 18.58 -5.84
CA GLU A 67 -16.53 19.74 -6.54
C GLU A 67 -16.06 21.11 -5.98
N ASP A 68 -15.29 21.86 -6.77
CA ASP A 68 -15.36 23.33 -6.73
C ASP A 68 -15.42 23.86 -8.17
N GLN A 69 -16.42 24.70 -8.38
CA GLN A 69 -16.83 25.26 -9.66
C GLN A 69 -15.87 26.38 -10.07
N ALA A 70 -15.39 26.34 -11.31
CA ALA A 70 -14.89 27.54 -11.97
C ALA A 70 -15.46 27.63 -13.39
N LYS A 71 -16.66 28.24 -13.45
CA LYS A 71 -17.03 29.40 -14.30
C LYS A 71 -16.41 29.48 -15.71
N VAL A 72 -17.27 29.87 -16.68
CA VAL A 72 -16.99 30.31 -18.08
C VAL A 72 -17.33 29.20 -19.09
N SER A 73 -18.29 29.31 -20.02
CA SER A 73 -18.96 30.46 -20.66
C SER A 73 -20.43 30.14 -20.95
#